data_AF-A0A1Q8ADY8-F1
#
_entry.id   AF-A0A1Q8ADY8-F1
#
_cell.length_a   1.000
_cell.length_b   1.000
_cell.length_c   1.000
_cell.angle_alpha   90.00
_cell.angle_beta   90.00
_cell.angle_gamma   90.00
#
_symmetry.space_group_name_H-M   'P 1'
#
loop_
_entity.id
_entity.type
_entity.pdbx_description
1 polymer ?
#
loop_
_entity_poly.entity_id
_entity_poly.type
_entity_poly.pdbx_seq_one_letter_code
_entity_poly.pdbx_strand_id
1 'polypeptide(L)'
;MSRQPPSDAVVTVLGPIAPEQLGVTDAHDHLFLRTPALPGQEFDDPDRAIEEVDTAKRGGLQAIVEVTPIGCGRRPAGMRAVAESTGVHVVAATGYHRDAHYPQGHWVREASVELLAKRIVTDLKEGMHPDDWLTEAPLDSARAGVIKAGASYQRISALEERRLVATAIGHRETGAAILVHTEIGTCADAIIDLLTREGVVPERIILAHLDRNPDLDLHVEVAARGVSLEYDTPGRIKYRPDSQLLDL
;
A
#
# COMPACT_ATOMS: atom_id res chain seq x y z
N MET A 1 -25.79 -11.79 -6.37
CA MET A 1 -24.76 -12.42 -7.22
C MET A 1 -23.70 -11.38 -7.52
N SER A 2 -22.57 -11.42 -6.82
CA SER A 2 -21.45 -10.50 -7.06
C SER A 2 -20.82 -10.86 -8.40
N ARG A 3 -20.98 -10.00 -9.41
CA ARG A 3 -20.24 -10.15 -10.68
C ARG A 3 -18.77 -9.88 -10.38
N GLN A 4 -17.89 -10.81 -10.78
CA GLN A 4 -16.46 -10.50 -10.83
C GLN A 4 -16.27 -9.19 -11.63
N PRO A 5 -15.51 -8.23 -11.10
CA PRO A 5 -15.22 -7.02 -11.86
C PRO A 5 -14.47 -7.39 -13.15
N PRO A 6 -14.60 -6.60 -14.23
CA PRO A 6 -13.81 -6.82 -15.43
C PRO A 6 -12.31 -6.81 -15.08
N SER A 7 -11.49 -7.52 -15.87
CA SER A 7 -10.06 -7.74 -15.60
C SER A 7 -9.24 -6.47 -15.37
N ASP A 8 -9.77 -5.33 -15.82
CA ASP A 8 -9.09 -4.04 -15.83
C ASP A 8 -9.70 -3.05 -14.83
N ALA A 9 -10.66 -3.46 -13.99
CA ALA A 9 -11.27 -2.54 -13.02
C ALA A 9 -10.35 -2.24 -11.83
N VAL A 10 -10.44 -1.02 -11.32
CA VAL A 10 -9.81 -0.60 -10.07
C VAL A 10 -10.80 -0.79 -8.93
N VAL A 11 -10.40 -1.54 -7.90
CA VAL A 11 -11.25 -1.78 -6.73
C VAL A 11 -11.06 -0.67 -5.70
N THR A 12 -12.08 0.16 -5.53
CA THR A 12 -12.15 1.15 -4.45
C THR A 12 -12.92 0.59 -3.25
N VAL A 13 -12.84 1.26 -2.10
CA VAL A 13 -13.61 0.89 -0.89
C VAL A 13 -15.12 0.98 -1.07
N LEU A 14 -15.62 1.71 -2.09
CA LEU A 14 -17.04 1.78 -2.47
C LEU A 14 -17.40 0.86 -3.64
N GLY A 15 -16.45 0.11 -4.17
CA GLY A 15 -16.65 -0.84 -5.27
C GLY A 15 -15.72 -0.61 -6.47
N PRO A 16 -15.82 -1.48 -7.48
CA PRO A 16 -15.00 -1.38 -8.68
C PRO A 16 -15.40 -0.17 -9.54
N ILE A 17 -14.41 0.52 -10.07
CA ILE A 17 -14.53 1.59 -11.06
C ILE A 17 -13.69 1.27 -12.30
N ALA A 18 -13.99 1.90 -13.43
CA ALA A 18 -13.10 1.86 -14.59
C ALA A 18 -11.83 2.68 -14.32
N PRO A 19 -10.65 2.29 -14.84
CA PRO A 19 -9.40 3.03 -14.63
C PRO A 19 -9.46 4.51 -14.96
N GLU A 20 -10.22 4.88 -15.99
CA GLU A 20 -10.36 6.27 -16.46
C GLU A 20 -11.07 7.16 -15.42
N GLN A 21 -11.76 6.56 -14.45
CA GLN A 21 -12.43 7.28 -13.37
C GLN A 21 -11.48 7.69 -12.24
N LEU A 22 -10.26 7.15 -12.17
CA LEU A 22 -9.29 7.52 -11.13
C LEU A 22 -8.92 9.00 -11.19
N GLY A 23 -8.72 9.55 -12.40
CA GLY A 23 -8.30 10.93 -12.58
C GLY A 23 -6.95 11.23 -11.90
N VAL A 24 -6.78 12.46 -11.42
CA VAL A 24 -5.59 12.84 -10.62
C VAL A 24 -5.58 12.04 -9.32
N THR A 25 -4.57 11.18 -9.18
CA THR A 25 -4.48 10.18 -8.11
C THR A 25 -3.23 10.41 -7.27
N ASP A 26 -3.40 10.49 -5.96
CA ASP A 26 -2.30 10.28 -5.02
C ASP A 26 -2.09 8.77 -4.88
N ALA A 27 -0.93 8.28 -5.32
CA ALA A 27 -0.61 6.86 -5.37
C ALA A 27 -0.12 6.29 -4.03
N HIS A 28 0.11 7.12 -3.00
CA HIS A 28 0.58 6.68 -1.70
C HIS A 28 0.29 7.71 -0.61
N ASP A 29 -0.78 7.46 0.13
CA ASP A 29 -1.07 8.23 1.34
C ASP A 29 -1.63 7.36 2.47
N HIS A 30 -1.83 7.98 3.62
CA HIS A 30 -2.32 7.38 4.84
C HIS A 30 -3.48 8.21 5.39
N LEU A 31 -4.70 7.70 5.26
CA LEU A 31 -5.88 8.29 5.91
C LEU A 31 -5.95 7.88 7.38
N PHE A 32 -5.50 6.65 7.68
CA PHE A 32 -5.44 6.12 9.03
C PHE A 32 -4.12 5.39 9.23
N LEU A 33 -3.45 5.57 10.37
CA LEU A 33 -2.18 4.93 10.62
C LEU A 33 -1.94 4.81 12.12
N ARG A 34 -1.57 3.61 12.57
CA ARG A 34 -1.05 3.35 13.92
C ARG A 34 0.08 2.35 13.82
N THR A 35 1.27 2.73 14.27
CA THR A 35 2.43 1.86 14.18
C THR A 35 3.45 2.12 15.28
N PRO A 36 4.12 1.10 15.84
CA PRO A 36 5.19 1.28 16.82
C PRO A 36 6.39 2.08 16.29
N ALA A 37 6.54 2.23 14.97
CA ALA A 37 7.60 3.05 14.37
C ALA A 37 7.37 4.56 14.52
N LEU A 38 6.13 4.99 14.80
CA LEU A 38 5.72 6.39 14.86
C LEU A 38 4.83 6.65 16.11
N PRO A 39 5.34 6.41 17.33
CA PRO A 39 4.54 6.58 18.54
C PRO A 39 4.10 8.04 18.72
N GLY A 40 2.81 8.27 18.97
CA GLY A 40 2.25 9.60 19.16
C GLY A 40 2.01 10.39 17.86
N GLN A 41 2.15 9.74 16.71
CA GLN A 41 1.87 10.30 15.38
C GLN A 41 0.79 9.48 14.67
N GLU A 42 -0.19 9.00 15.43
CA GLU A 42 -1.30 8.22 14.88
C GLU A 42 -2.26 9.10 14.07
N PHE A 43 -2.75 8.55 12.95
CA PHE A 43 -3.87 9.11 12.20
C PHE A 43 -5.11 8.27 12.53
N ASP A 44 -5.95 8.75 13.43
CA ASP A 44 -7.12 8.02 13.90
C ASP A 44 -8.40 8.85 13.99
N ASP A 45 -8.36 10.10 13.54
CA ASP A 45 -9.49 11.03 13.51
C ASP A 45 -10.15 11.05 12.12
N PRO A 46 -11.36 10.48 11.96
CA PRO A 46 -12.04 10.43 10.68
C PRO A 46 -12.50 11.80 10.18
N ASP A 47 -12.85 12.73 11.08
CA ASP A 47 -13.32 14.07 10.68
C ASP A 47 -12.15 14.86 10.09
N ARG A 48 -10.96 14.73 10.69
CA ARG A 48 -9.73 15.31 10.13
C ARG A 48 -9.33 14.67 8.81
N ALA A 49 -9.47 13.34 8.68
CA ALA A 49 -9.21 12.68 7.40
C ALA A 49 -10.13 13.21 6.28
N ILE A 50 -11.42 13.45 6.58
CA ILE A 50 -12.36 14.06 5.63
C ILE A 50 -11.91 15.49 5.28
N GLU A 51 -11.56 16.31 6.27
CA GLU A 51 -11.14 17.70 6.06
C GLU A 51 -9.89 17.83 5.17
N GLU A 52 -8.87 17.00 5.43
CA GLU A 52 -7.63 16.98 4.64
C GLU A 52 -7.89 16.53 3.19
N VAL A 53 -8.70 15.47 3.00
CA VAL A 53 -9.07 14.99 1.66
C VAL A 53 -9.90 16.01 0.90
N ASP A 54 -10.86 16.69 1.55
CA ASP A 54 -11.60 17.79 0.93
C ASP A 54 -10.69 18.96 0.56
N THR A 55 -9.63 19.19 1.34
CA THR A 55 -8.61 20.20 1.03
C THR A 55 -7.81 19.82 -0.20
N ALA A 56 -7.33 18.58 -0.28
CA ALA A 56 -6.60 18.09 -1.45
C ALA A 56 -7.49 18.02 -2.71
N LYS A 57 -8.78 17.68 -2.56
CA LYS A 57 -9.78 17.70 -3.64
C LYS A 57 -9.94 19.11 -4.24
N ARG A 58 -9.88 20.17 -3.44
CA ARG A 58 -9.89 21.56 -3.97
C ARG A 58 -8.65 21.87 -4.83
N GLY A 59 -7.55 21.13 -4.63
CA GLY A 59 -6.37 21.14 -5.48
C GLY A 59 -6.46 20.25 -6.74
N GLY A 60 -7.58 19.56 -6.95
CA GLY A 60 -7.83 18.71 -8.12
C GLY A 60 -7.69 17.21 -7.87
N LEU A 61 -7.43 16.78 -6.63
CA LEU A 61 -7.36 15.36 -6.29
C LEU A 61 -8.70 14.65 -6.54
N GLN A 62 -8.65 13.47 -7.16
CA GLN A 62 -9.82 12.66 -7.51
C GLN A 62 -9.77 11.26 -6.90
N ALA A 63 -8.58 10.72 -6.66
CA ALA A 63 -8.39 9.43 -6.00
C ALA A 63 -7.17 9.41 -5.07
N ILE A 64 -7.22 8.53 -4.06
CA ILE A 64 -6.12 8.23 -3.14
C ILE A 64 -5.94 6.72 -3.06
N VAL A 65 -4.71 6.27 -3.15
CA VAL A 65 -4.33 4.92 -2.73
C VAL A 65 -3.91 4.99 -1.27
N GLU A 66 -4.79 4.50 -0.38
CA GLU A 66 -4.56 4.43 1.05
C GLU A 66 -3.75 3.17 1.33
N VAL A 67 -2.47 3.35 1.69
CA VAL A 67 -1.51 2.25 1.74
C VAL A 67 -1.23 1.80 3.18
N THR A 68 -2.22 1.81 4.06
CA THR A 68 -2.06 1.28 5.41
C THR A 68 -2.37 -0.23 5.42
N PRO A 69 -1.36 -1.09 5.71
CA PRO A 69 -1.53 -2.53 5.61
C PRO A 69 -2.14 -3.14 6.88
N ILE A 70 -2.31 -4.46 6.86
CA ILE A 70 -2.71 -5.25 8.02
C ILE A 70 -1.72 -5.02 9.18
N GLY A 71 -2.28 -4.74 10.36
CA GLY A 71 -1.56 -4.55 11.63
C GLY A 71 -0.99 -3.14 11.80
N CYS A 72 -1.36 -2.21 10.91
CA CYS A 72 -0.94 -0.81 10.97
C CYS A 72 -2.12 0.16 11.19
N GLY A 73 -3.26 -0.34 11.66
CA GLY A 73 -4.39 0.50 12.09
C GLY A 73 -5.30 0.98 10.96
N ARG A 74 -5.34 0.24 9.84
CA ARG A 74 -6.29 0.51 8.74
C ARG A 74 -7.74 0.44 9.23
N ARG A 75 -8.61 1.29 8.68
CA ARG A 75 -10.03 1.39 9.06
C ARG A 75 -10.96 1.32 7.85
N PRO A 76 -11.36 0.13 7.37
CA PRO A 76 -12.20 -0.03 6.19
C PRO A 76 -13.48 0.84 6.21
N ALA A 77 -14.22 0.83 7.31
CA ALA A 77 -15.41 1.66 7.49
C ALA A 77 -15.10 3.16 7.48
N GLY A 78 -13.96 3.56 8.07
CA GLY A 78 -13.51 4.96 8.04
C GLY A 78 -13.15 5.42 6.63
N MET A 79 -12.45 4.57 5.86
CA MET A 79 -12.13 4.86 4.46
C MET A 79 -13.39 5.00 3.60
N ARG A 80 -14.41 4.17 3.83
CA ARG A 80 -15.72 4.33 3.17
C ARG A 80 -16.38 5.66 3.53
N ALA A 81 -16.39 6.03 4.80
CA ALA A 81 -16.94 7.32 5.24
C ALA A 81 -16.23 8.52 4.59
N VAL A 82 -14.89 8.45 4.46
CA VAL A 82 -14.11 9.48 3.74
C VAL A 82 -14.51 9.53 2.27
N ALA A 83 -14.56 8.39 1.59
CA ALA A 83 -14.93 8.33 0.17
C ALA A 83 -16.37 8.81 -0.08
N GLU A 84 -17.32 8.44 0.78
CA GLU A 84 -18.72 8.86 0.70
C GLU A 84 -18.89 10.37 0.94
N SER A 85 -18.19 10.92 1.94
CA SER A 85 -18.32 12.32 2.33
C SER A 85 -17.68 13.27 1.34
N THR A 86 -16.49 12.91 0.84
CA THR A 86 -15.68 13.78 -0.04
C THR A 86 -15.95 13.51 -1.52
N GLY A 87 -16.45 12.32 -1.88
CA GLY A 87 -16.56 11.88 -3.28
C GLY A 87 -15.22 11.57 -3.95
N VAL A 88 -14.10 11.60 -3.22
CA VAL A 88 -12.78 11.13 -3.69
C VAL A 88 -12.77 9.60 -3.68
N HIS A 89 -12.25 8.98 -4.73
CA HIS A 89 -12.08 7.53 -4.77
C HIS A 89 -10.97 7.09 -3.81
N VAL A 90 -11.21 6.07 -2.99
CA VAL A 90 -10.20 5.52 -2.08
C VAL A 90 -9.92 4.07 -2.45
N VAL A 91 -8.69 3.76 -2.84
CA VAL A 91 -8.18 2.41 -3.09
C VAL A 91 -7.42 1.96 -1.85
N ALA A 92 -7.93 0.98 -1.12
CA ALA A 92 -7.30 0.52 0.12
C ALA A 92 -6.26 -0.58 -0.11
N ALA A 93 -5.24 -0.62 0.74
CA ALA A 93 -4.25 -1.69 0.76
C ALA A 93 -4.61 -2.85 1.71
N THR A 94 -4.23 -4.06 1.27
CA THR A 94 -3.95 -5.19 2.16
C THR A 94 -2.44 -5.39 2.27
N GLY A 95 -1.98 -6.57 2.67
CA GLY A 95 -0.58 -6.92 2.75
C GLY A 95 0.05 -6.47 4.07
N TYR A 96 1.37 -6.25 4.04
CA TYR A 96 2.18 -6.10 5.23
C TYR A 96 3.32 -5.09 5.04
N HIS A 97 3.84 -4.55 6.14
CA HIS A 97 4.96 -3.62 6.13
C HIS A 97 6.31 -4.32 6.43
N ARG A 98 7.41 -3.54 6.46
CA ARG A 98 8.72 -3.96 7.01
C ARG A 98 8.69 -4.23 8.52
N ASP A 99 9.74 -4.87 9.05
CA ASP A 99 9.84 -5.34 10.44
C ASP A 99 9.49 -4.31 11.53
N ALA A 100 9.88 -3.04 11.33
CA ALA A 100 9.77 -1.99 12.34
C ALA A 100 8.32 -1.65 12.74
N HIS A 101 7.33 -2.04 11.93
CA HIS A 101 5.93 -1.70 12.15
C HIS A 101 5.16 -2.77 12.93
N TYR A 102 5.81 -3.87 13.30
CA TYR A 102 5.17 -4.97 14.03
C TYR A 102 5.88 -5.19 15.37
N PRO A 103 5.20 -4.94 16.51
CA PRO A 103 5.79 -5.16 17.82
C PRO A 103 6.08 -6.65 18.05
N GLN A 104 6.96 -6.94 19.01
CA GLN A 104 7.22 -8.32 19.41
C GLN A 104 5.93 -9.01 19.87
N GLY A 105 5.73 -10.27 19.49
CA GLY A 105 4.51 -11.03 19.76
C GLY A 105 3.32 -10.69 18.85
N HIS A 106 3.46 -9.76 17.91
CA HIS A 106 2.42 -9.52 16.91
C HIS A 106 2.30 -10.73 15.97
N TRP A 107 1.08 -11.21 15.73
CA TRP A 107 0.81 -12.45 14.99
C TRP A 107 1.44 -12.50 13.60
N VAL A 108 1.53 -11.36 12.89
CA VAL A 108 2.18 -11.24 11.57
C VAL A 108 3.64 -11.72 11.60
N ARG A 109 4.33 -11.60 12.75
CA ARG A 109 5.73 -12.05 12.89
C ARG A 109 5.83 -13.57 12.98
N GLU A 110 4.77 -14.25 13.38
CA GLU A 110 4.75 -15.68 13.69
C GLU A 110 3.97 -16.49 12.63
N ALA A 111 3.03 -15.84 11.94
CA ALA A 111 2.21 -16.46 10.91
C ALA A 111 3.02 -17.11 9.78
N SER A 112 2.48 -18.20 9.24
CA SER A 112 3.00 -18.86 8.05
C SER A 112 2.69 -18.04 6.79
N VAL A 113 3.44 -18.30 5.71
CA VAL A 113 3.20 -17.67 4.40
C VAL A 113 1.77 -17.93 3.93
N GLU A 114 1.24 -19.14 4.15
CA GLU A 114 -0.10 -19.55 3.74
C GLU A 114 -1.18 -18.75 4.47
N LEU A 115 -1.02 -18.52 5.78
CA LEU A 115 -1.96 -17.72 6.56
C LEU A 115 -1.91 -16.25 6.11
N LEU A 116 -0.71 -15.71 5.93
CA LEU A 116 -0.51 -14.33 5.46
C LEU A 116 -1.16 -14.13 4.07
N ALA A 117 -0.87 -15.02 3.12
CA ALA A 117 -1.45 -14.99 1.78
C ALA A 117 -2.98 -15.15 1.82
N LYS A 118 -3.50 -16.04 2.67
CA LYS A 118 -4.95 -16.20 2.85
C LYS A 118 -5.62 -14.89 3.25
N ARG A 119 -5.04 -14.14 4.20
CA ARG A 119 -5.62 -12.86 4.63
C ARG A 119 -5.58 -11.80 3.53
N ILE A 120 -4.49 -11.74 2.77
CA ILE A 120 -4.37 -10.87 1.58
C ILE A 120 -5.48 -11.20 0.57
N VAL A 121 -5.63 -12.47 0.21
CA VAL A 121 -6.61 -12.90 -0.79
C VAL A 121 -8.05 -12.65 -0.32
N THR A 122 -8.34 -12.87 0.97
CA THR A 122 -9.67 -12.56 1.52
C THR A 122 -9.98 -11.06 1.48
N ASP A 123 -9.03 -10.20 1.88
CA ASP A 123 -9.22 -8.74 1.80
C ASP A 123 -9.49 -8.26 0.35
N LEU A 124 -8.84 -8.87 -0.64
CA LEU A 124 -8.97 -8.51 -2.06
C LEU A 124 -10.28 -9.05 -2.68
N LYS A 125 -10.68 -10.28 -2.34
CA LYS A 125 -11.81 -10.96 -2.99
C LYS A 125 -13.14 -10.73 -2.26
N GLU A 126 -13.12 -10.73 -0.93
CA GLU A 126 -14.32 -10.82 -0.08
C GLU A 126 -14.59 -9.55 0.72
N GLY A 127 -13.55 -8.95 1.32
CA GLY A 127 -13.67 -7.76 2.16
C GLY A 127 -12.61 -7.69 3.25
N MET A 128 -12.30 -6.48 3.71
CA MET A 128 -11.26 -6.27 4.72
C MET A 128 -11.76 -6.55 6.14
N HIS A 129 -10.95 -7.20 6.95
CA HIS A 129 -11.24 -7.38 8.37
C HIS A 129 -11.15 -6.03 9.12
N PRO A 130 -12.16 -5.63 9.92
CA PRO A 130 -12.21 -4.30 10.55
C PRO A 130 -11.20 -4.09 11.68
N ASP A 131 -10.71 -5.18 12.27
CA ASP A 131 -9.76 -5.17 13.40
C ASP A 131 -8.52 -6.05 13.09
N ASP A 132 -7.96 -5.91 11.89
CA ASP A 132 -6.68 -6.52 11.49
C ASP A 132 -6.49 -8.01 11.81
N TRP A 133 -7.57 -8.79 11.65
CA TRP A 133 -7.66 -10.22 11.92
C TRP A 133 -7.39 -10.62 13.38
N LEU A 134 -7.58 -9.70 14.33
CA LEU A 134 -7.41 -9.93 15.78
C LEU A 134 -8.66 -10.47 16.47
N THR A 135 -9.81 -10.42 15.80
CA THR A 135 -11.11 -10.88 16.32
C THR A 135 -11.85 -11.73 15.29
N GLU A 136 -13.01 -12.28 15.67
CA GLU A 136 -13.90 -13.05 14.79
C GLU A 136 -15.01 -12.16 14.19
N ALA A 137 -14.75 -10.86 14.05
CA ALA A 137 -15.71 -9.92 13.50
C ALA A 137 -16.00 -10.25 12.02
N PRO A 138 -17.22 -10.01 11.52
CA PRO A 138 -17.50 -10.15 10.10
C PRO A 138 -16.66 -9.14 9.30
N LEU A 139 -16.32 -9.51 8.06
CA LEU A 139 -15.60 -8.64 7.14
C LEU A 139 -16.42 -7.38 6.82
N ASP A 140 -15.74 -6.24 6.66
CA ASP A 140 -16.33 -5.06 6.04
C ASP A 140 -16.48 -5.31 4.53
N SER A 141 -17.53 -4.76 3.92
CA SER A 141 -17.76 -4.87 2.48
C SER A 141 -16.68 -4.20 1.62
N ALA A 142 -15.91 -3.27 2.17
CA ALA A 142 -14.79 -2.65 1.49
C ALA A 142 -13.68 -3.67 1.23
N ARG A 143 -13.36 -3.86 -0.05
CA ARG A 143 -12.25 -4.70 -0.49
C ARG A 143 -11.00 -3.86 -0.70
N ALA A 144 -9.84 -4.47 -0.50
CA ALA A 144 -8.57 -3.90 -0.91
C ALA A 144 -8.43 -3.93 -2.44
N GLY A 145 -7.72 -2.95 -3.01
CA GLY A 145 -7.41 -2.87 -4.44
C GLY A 145 -5.93 -3.03 -4.76
N VAL A 146 -5.05 -2.88 -3.77
CA VAL A 146 -3.59 -3.06 -3.90
C VAL A 146 -3.04 -3.87 -2.73
N ILE A 147 -1.83 -4.41 -2.90
CA ILE A 147 -1.11 -5.16 -1.86
C ILE A 147 0.11 -4.35 -1.44
N LYS A 148 0.24 -4.05 -0.15
CA LYS A 148 1.48 -3.46 0.37
C LYS A 148 2.48 -4.51 0.79
N ALA A 149 3.75 -4.25 0.53
CA ALA A 149 4.90 -4.96 1.07
C ALA A 149 5.93 -3.96 1.63
N GLY A 150 7.00 -4.44 2.27
CA GLY A 150 8.10 -3.56 2.66
C GLY A 150 9.38 -4.29 3.04
N ALA A 151 10.51 -3.65 2.74
CA ALA A 151 11.84 -4.10 3.12
C ALA A 151 12.53 -3.07 4.03
N SER A 152 13.44 -3.56 4.88
CA SER A 152 14.22 -2.71 5.79
C SER A 152 15.47 -2.12 5.11
N TYR A 153 16.08 -1.14 5.78
CA TYR A 153 17.26 -0.44 5.26
C TYR A 153 18.40 -1.41 4.93
N GLN A 154 18.76 -1.50 3.64
CA GLN A 154 19.79 -2.38 3.10
C GLN A 154 19.62 -3.87 3.43
N ARG A 155 18.41 -4.33 3.77
CA ARG A 155 18.17 -5.74 4.11
C ARG A 155 16.71 -6.15 3.90
N ILE A 156 16.53 -7.38 3.43
CA ILE A 156 15.27 -8.11 3.50
C ILE A 156 15.46 -9.17 4.58
N SER A 157 14.79 -9.04 5.71
CA SER A 157 14.84 -10.07 6.76
C SER A 157 14.07 -11.32 6.36
N ALA A 158 14.34 -12.47 6.99
CA ALA A 158 13.57 -13.69 6.75
C ALA A 158 12.06 -13.51 7.03
N LEU A 159 11.68 -12.59 7.93
CA LEU A 159 10.27 -12.28 8.18
C LEU A 159 9.70 -11.42 7.04
N GLU A 160 10.49 -10.49 6.49
CA GLU A 160 10.10 -9.63 5.35
C GLU A 160 9.98 -10.44 4.07
N GLU A 161 10.92 -11.37 3.83
CA GLU A 161 10.86 -12.33 2.73
C GLU A 161 9.58 -13.18 2.78
N ARG A 162 9.20 -13.72 3.95
CA ARG A 162 7.92 -14.44 4.10
C ARG A 162 6.70 -13.60 3.71
N ARG A 163 6.70 -12.32 4.09
CA ARG A 163 5.63 -11.39 3.72
C ARG A 163 5.65 -11.08 2.21
N LEU A 164 6.81 -10.86 1.61
CA LEU A 164 6.96 -10.64 0.16
C LEU A 164 6.48 -11.86 -0.65
N VAL A 165 6.78 -13.08 -0.21
CA VAL A 165 6.25 -14.30 -0.83
C VAL A 165 4.73 -14.36 -0.68
N ALA A 166 4.18 -14.02 0.48
CA ALA A 166 2.73 -13.95 0.69
C ALA A 166 2.06 -12.90 -0.21
N THR A 167 2.69 -11.74 -0.44
CA THR A 167 2.18 -10.72 -1.36
C THR A 167 2.22 -11.19 -2.81
N ALA A 168 3.27 -11.92 -3.21
CA ALA A 168 3.35 -12.52 -4.54
C ALA A 168 2.25 -13.58 -4.78
N ILE A 169 1.92 -14.39 -3.78
CA ILE A 169 0.77 -15.31 -3.84
C ILE A 169 -0.53 -14.52 -4.02
N GLY A 170 -0.73 -13.46 -3.23
CA GLY A 170 -1.90 -12.58 -3.35
C GLY A 170 -2.05 -11.99 -4.75
N HIS A 171 -0.94 -11.50 -5.34
CA HIS A 171 -0.89 -11.01 -6.70
C HIS A 171 -1.29 -12.11 -7.71
N ARG A 172 -0.65 -13.28 -7.66
CA ARG A 172 -0.95 -14.38 -8.59
C ARG A 172 -2.41 -14.84 -8.55
N GLU A 173 -3.04 -14.75 -7.39
CA GLU A 173 -4.44 -15.15 -7.16
C GLU A 173 -5.47 -14.12 -7.63
N THR A 174 -5.07 -12.86 -7.86
CA THR A 174 -6.00 -11.73 -8.04
C THR A 174 -5.64 -10.76 -9.16
N GLY A 175 -4.37 -10.68 -9.56
CA GLY A 175 -3.81 -9.67 -10.45
C GLY A 175 -3.51 -8.33 -9.78
N ALA A 176 -3.76 -8.16 -8.47
CA ALA A 176 -3.57 -6.88 -7.79
C ALA A 176 -2.10 -6.42 -7.80
N ALA A 177 -1.87 -5.12 -8.00
CA ALA A 177 -0.53 -4.55 -7.97
C ALA A 177 0.08 -4.60 -6.55
N ILE A 178 1.41 -4.70 -6.48
CA ILE A 178 2.18 -4.71 -5.24
C ILE A 178 2.93 -3.39 -5.11
N LEU A 179 2.62 -2.63 -4.08
CA LEU A 179 3.36 -1.42 -3.68
C LEU A 179 4.32 -1.78 -2.55
N VAL A 180 5.62 -1.60 -2.78
CA VAL A 180 6.67 -2.02 -1.85
C VAL A 180 7.33 -0.79 -1.24
N HIS A 181 7.23 -0.66 0.09
CA HIS A 181 8.05 0.27 0.86
C HIS A 181 9.52 -0.12 0.75
N THR A 182 10.33 0.77 0.16
CA THR A 182 11.80 0.67 0.26
C THR A 182 12.30 1.62 1.34
N GLU A 183 13.05 1.11 2.31
CA GLU A 183 13.59 1.98 3.34
C GLU A 183 14.77 2.77 2.76
N ILE A 184 14.56 4.06 2.52
CA ILE A 184 15.51 5.00 1.89
C ILE A 184 15.91 4.54 0.47
N GLY A 185 14.98 4.05 -0.34
CA GLY A 185 15.28 3.66 -1.72
C GLY A 185 16.24 2.46 -1.86
N THR A 186 16.42 1.65 -0.81
CA THR A 186 17.35 0.52 -0.81
C THR A 186 16.69 -0.80 -1.18
N CYS A 187 17.48 -1.78 -1.63
CA CYS A 187 17.07 -3.14 -1.98
C CYS A 187 16.11 -3.29 -3.17
N ALA A 188 15.98 -2.27 -4.03
CA ALA A 188 15.13 -2.33 -5.23
C ALA A 188 15.36 -3.61 -6.05
N ASP A 189 16.60 -3.91 -6.45
CA ASP A 189 16.87 -5.10 -7.27
C ASP A 189 16.51 -6.42 -6.61
N ALA A 190 16.85 -6.57 -5.32
CA ALA A 190 16.56 -7.78 -4.58
C ALA A 190 15.05 -8.02 -4.40
N ILE A 191 14.27 -6.94 -4.24
CA ILE A 191 12.81 -6.98 -4.18
C ILE A 191 12.25 -7.44 -5.53
N ILE A 192 12.71 -6.83 -6.63
CA ILE A 192 12.25 -7.17 -7.98
C ILE A 192 12.58 -8.63 -8.31
N ASP A 193 13.81 -9.08 -8.02
CA ASP A 193 14.25 -10.47 -8.25
C ASP A 193 13.37 -11.46 -7.49
N LEU A 194 13.10 -11.18 -6.21
CA LEU A 194 12.27 -12.03 -5.37
C LEU A 194 10.84 -12.11 -5.93
N LEU A 195 10.18 -10.96 -6.14
CA LEU A 195 8.80 -10.95 -6.61
C LEU A 195 8.64 -11.56 -8.01
N THR A 196 9.59 -11.29 -8.91
CA THR A 196 9.58 -11.88 -10.27
C THR A 196 9.79 -13.39 -10.22
N ARG A 197 10.69 -13.89 -9.36
CA ARG A 197 10.89 -15.33 -9.14
C ARG A 197 9.62 -16.00 -8.60
N GLU A 198 8.86 -15.30 -7.78
CA GLU A 198 7.55 -15.75 -7.26
C GLU A 198 6.40 -15.56 -8.28
N GLY A 199 6.70 -15.12 -9.51
CA GLY A 199 5.74 -15.04 -10.61
C GLY A 199 4.94 -13.74 -10.69
N VAL A 200 5.40 -12.67 -10.04
CA VAL A 200 4.84 -11.32 -10.21
C VAL A 200 5.41 -10.70 -11.48
N VAL A 201 4.56 -10.15 -12.33
CA VAL A 201 5.03 -9.41 -13.52
C VAL A 201 5.58 -8.03 -13.10
N PRO A 202 6.74 -7.58 -13.62
CA PRO A 202 7.37 -6.34 -13.18
C PRO A 202 6.46 -5.10 -13.27
N GLU A 203 5.59 -5.03 -14.28
CA GLU A 203 4.66 -3.92 -14.50
C GLU A 203 3.59 -3.80 -13.39
N ARG A 204 3.52 -4.79 -12.50
CA ARG A 204 2.63 -4.82 -11.33
C ARG A 204 3.37 -4.57 -10.02
N ILE A 205 4.65 -4.19 -10.08
CA ILE A 205 5.47 -3.82 -8.93
C ILE A 205 5.66 -2.30 -8.95
N ILE A 206 5.33 -1.66 -7.83
CA ILE A 206 5.54 -0.24 -7.58
C ILE A 206 6.52 -0.14 -6.40
N LEU A 207 7.62 0.59 -6.57
CA LEU A 207 8.58 0.81 -5.50
C LEU A 207 8.44 2.22 -4.94
N ALA A 208 8.02 2.30 -3.67
CA ALA A 208 7.84 3.56 -2.94
C ALA A 208 9.15 4.06 -2.30
N HIS A 209 9.20 5.36 -2.04
CA HIS A 209 10.32 6.06 -1.42
C HIS A 209 11.65 6.01 -2.21
N LEU A 210 11.61 5.77 -3.52
CA LEU A 210 12.84 5.76 -4.33
C LEU A 210 13.47 7.15 -4.36
N ASP A 211 12.66 8.18 -4.38
CA ASP A 211 13.06 9.57 -4.15
C ASP A 211 13.63 9.83 -2.76
N ARG A 212 13.82 8.84 -1.87
CA ARG A 212 14.67 8.95 -0.67
C ARG A 212 16.12 8.54 -0.92
N ASN A 213 16.45 8.05 -2.10
CA ASN A 213 17.80 7.85 -2.59
C ASN A 213 17.96 8.67 -3.88
N PRO A 214 18.51 9.90 -3.87
CA PRO A 214 18.58 10.76 -5.06
C PRO A 214 19.68 10.30 -6.03
N ASP A 215 19.52 9.12 -6.59
CA ASP A 215 20.43 8.54 -7.57
C ASP A 215 19.64 8.29 -8.86
N LEU A 216 19.73 9.24 -9.79
CA LEU A 216 19.00 9.17 -11.05
C LEU A 216 19.46 8.00 -11.92
N ASP A 217 20.75 7.67 -11.91
CA ASP A 217 21.27 6.54 -12.68
C ASP A 217 20.69 5.22 -12.14
N LEU A 218 20.66 5.05 -10.81
CA LEU A 218 19.96 3.94 -10.18
C LEU A 218 18.48 3.91 -10.57
N HIS A 219 17.79 5.05 -10.55
CA HIS A 219 16.36 5.10 -10.90
C HIS A 219 16.11 4.69 -12.35
N VAL A 220 16.96 5.13 -13.28
CA VAL A 220 16.90 4.70 -14.69
C VAL A 220 17.11 3.19 -14.80
N GLU A 221 18.10 2.63 -14.11
CA GLU A 221 18.37 1.19 -14.12
C GLU A 221 17.20 0.38 -13.55
N VAL A 222 16.64 0.80 -12.42
CA VAL A 222 15.50 0.12 -11.78
C VAL A 222 14.24 0.23 -12.64
N ALA A 223 13.93 1.41 -13.20
CA ALA A 223 12.79 1.59 -14.10
C ALA A 223 12.92 0.75 -15.37
N ALA A 224 14.14 0.58 -15.91
CA ALA A 224 14.39 -0.28 -17.07
C ALA A 224 14.05 -1.76 -16.83
N ARG A 225 13.86 -2.18 -15.56
CA ARG A 225 13.38 -3.52 -15.21
C ARG A 225 11.87 -3.70 -15.35
N GLY A 226 11.14 -2.66 -15.76
CA GLY A 226 9.69 -2.70 -16.04
C GLY A 226 8.80 -2.39 -14.83
N VAL A 227 9.39 -2.00 -13.69
CA VAL A 227 8.63 -1.58 -12.50
C VAL A 227 8.29 -0.10 -12.55
N SER A 228 7.31 0.31 -11.75
CA SER A 228 7.02 1.73 -11.50
C SER A 228 7.80 2.23 -10.30
N LEU A 229 8.34 3.45 -10.40
CA LEU A 229 8.96 4.14 -9.27
C LEU A 229 8.00 5.20 -8.77
N GLU A 230 7.89 5.30 -7.45
CA GLU A 230 6.99 6.25 -6.81
C GLU A 230 7.80 7.22 -5.96
N TYR A 231 7.56 8.50 -6.23
CA TYR A 231 8.19 9.64 -5.56
C TYR A 231 7.14 10.31 -4.68
N ASP A 232 7.28 10.15 -3.37
CA ASP A 232 6.22 10.45 -2.39
C ASP A 232 6.70 11.37 -1.26
N THR A 233 7.90 11.92 -1.38
CA THR A 233 8.47 12.87 -0.42
C THR A 233 8.46 14.37 -0.78
N PRO A 234 7.85 14.87 -1.88
CA PRO A 234 7.64 16.31 -2.04
C PRO A 234 6.98 16.95 -0.79
N GLY A 235 7.51 18.08 -0.34
CA GLY A 235 7.06 18.76 0.89
C GLY A 235 7.56 18.12 2.19
N ARG A 236 8.33 17.03 2.14
CA ARG A 236 8.94 16.38 3.32
C ARG A 236 10.39 16.84 3.52
N ILE A 237 10.57 18.13 3.83
CA ILE A 237 11.88 18.78 4.01
C ILE A 237 12.83 18.08 4.99
N LYS A 238 12.30 17.26 5.92
CA LYS A 238 13.09 16.45 6.85
C LYS A 238 13.98 15.40 6.16
N TYR A 239 13.65 15.01 4.92
CA TYR A 239 14.46 14.08 4.13
C TYR A 239 15.40 14.84 3.20
N ARG A 240 14.89 15.82 2.45
CA ARG A 240 15.64 16.68 1.54
C ARG A 240 14.81 17.91 1.15
N PRO A 241 15.42 19.00 0.67
CA PRO A 241 14.68 20.12 0.08
C PRO A 241 14.04 19.71 -1.26
N ASP A 242 12.87 20.26 -1.56
CA ASP A 242 12.16 19.99 -2.82
C ASP A 242 13.00 20.33 -4.06
N SER A 243 13.94 21.28 -3.97
CA SER A 243 14.83 21.60 -5.09
C SER A 243 15.65 20.40 -5.57
N GLN A 244 16.01 19.46 -4.68
CA GLN A 244 16.71 18.22 -5.10
C GLN A 244 15.76 17.20 -5.73
N LEU A 245 14.48 17.21 -5.36
CA LEU A 245 13.46 16.34 -5.97
C LEU A 245 13.09 16.80 -7.37
N LEU A 246 13.12 18.10 -7.63
CA LEU A 246 12.84 18.65 -8.96
C LEU A 246 13.94 18.37 -9.98
N ASP A 247 15.16 18.09 -9.51
CA ASP A 247 16.32 17.74 -10.36
C ASP A 247 16.42 16.22 -10.63
N LEU A 248 15.61 15.40 -9.96
CA LEU A 248 15.49 13.94 -10.16
C LEU A 248 14.52 13.62 -11.29
#